data_AF-A0A9P7SFT8-F1
#
_entry.id   AF-A0A9P7SFT8-F1
#
_cell.length_a   1.000
_cell.length_b   1.000
_cell.length_c   1.000
_cell.angle_alpha   90.00
_cell.angle_beta   90.00
_cell.angle_gamma   90.00
#
_symmetry.space_group_name_H-M   'P 1'
#
loop_
_entity.id
_entity.type
_entity.pdbx_description
1 polymer ?
#
loop_
_entity_poly.entity_id
_entity_poly.type
_entity_poly.pdbx_seq_one_letter_code
_entity_poly.pdbx_strand_id
1 'polypeptide(L)'
;MSLQQYPFLTADEFAEACHHLDSKYCRATLGPLRKHWKLRVRTALDVASFFVDGGCSTYVQIIRPLERRDDVDLDLTKWSISEQSLQDEAAGSEDGDMIDAEEADNAVLMTNYQRPHDMEFVVYEIHLHPTYRVPCLWFSIHGLPQHEPAFNIDTVFRLLVPDEYKEGLRGMAGIGGISADHHPLTGLPSFFIHPCLLGEAMSNFSCNSKDYLMVWLGLVGGCVGLWVPKEMAIQ
;
A
#
# COMPACT_ATOMS: atom_id res chain seq x y z
N MET A 1 -26.84 -0.68 -4.85
CA MET A 1 -27.89 0.37 -4.96
C MET A 1 -27.54 1.32 -6.12
N SER A 2 -28.49 2.08 -6.66
CA SER A 2 -28.18 3.15 -7.62
C SER A 2 -27.53 4.33 -6.89
N LEU A 3 -26.47 4.91 -7.45
CA LEU A 3 -25.81 6.09 -6.89
C LEU A 3 -26.71 7.32 -7.12
N GLN A 4 -26.86 8.15 -6.09
CA GLN A 4 -27.79 9.29 -6.09
C GLN A 4 -27.33 10.42 -7.02
N GLN A 5 -26.01 10.65 -7.09
CA GLN A 5 -25.41 11.82 -7.77
C GLN A 5 -24.24 11.43 -8.67
N TYR A 6 -24.32 10.27 -9.32
CA TYR A 6 -23.27 9.77 -10.22
C TYR A 6 -22.73 10.86 -11.16
N PRO A 7 -21.39 11.03 -11.30
CA PRO A 7 -20.29 10.22 -10.75
C PRO A 7 -19.86 10.60 -9.32
N PHE A 8 -20.51 11.57 -8.69
CA PHE A 8 -20.19 12.06 -7.35
C PHE A 8 -20.78 11.15 -6.27
N LEU A 9 -20.08 11.06 -5.14
CA LEU A 9 -20.44 10.23 -4.01
C LEU A 9 -20.69 11.09 -2.76
N THR A 10 -21.68 10.69 -1.98
CA THR A 10 -21.78 11.05 -0.55
C THR A 10 -20.77 10.24 0.27
N ALA A 11 -20.56 10.62 1.53
CA ALA A 11 -19.70 9.87 2.45
C ALA A 11 -20.20 8.43 2.63
N ASP A 12 -21.52 8.25 2.79
CA ASP A 12 -22.14 6.93 2.95
C ASP A 12 -22.01 6.07 1.70
N GLU A 13 -22.25 6.64 0.50
CA GLU A 13 -22.08 5.90 -0.76
C GLU A 13 -20.62 5.51 -0.99
N PHE A 14 -19.68 6.37 -0.61
CA PHE A 14 -18.25 6.04 -0.68
C PHE A 14 -17.88 4.93 0.29
N ALA A 15 -18.36 4.99 1.54
CA ALA A 15 -18.15 3.92 2.51
C ALA A 15 -18.75 2.59 2.03
N GLU A 16 -19.96 2.62 1.46
CA GLU A 16 -20.59 1.44 0.85
C GLU A 16 -19.73 0.88 -0.30
N ALA A 17 -19.24 1.75 -1.19
CA ALA A 17 -18.36 1.35 -2.30
C ALA A 17 -17.03 0.74 -1.81
N CYS A 18 -16.46 1.26 -0.72
CA CYS A 18 -15.27 0.69 -0.07
C CYS A 18 -15.54 -0.75 0.41
N HIS A 19 -16.68 -0.98 1.07
CA HIS A 19 -17.06 -2.31 1.54
C HIS A 19 -17.40 -3.28 0.39
N HIS A 20 -17.98 -2.80 -0.72
CA HIS A 20 -18.18 -3.63 -1.91
C HIS A 20 -16.84 -4.08 -2.52
N LEU A 21 -15.86 -3.18 -2.60
CA LEU A 21 -14.52 -3.51 -3.08
C LEU A 21 -13.83 -4.55 -2.17
N ASP A 22 -13.92 -4.37 -0.85
CA ASP A 22 -13.38 -5.32 0.12
C ASP A 22 -14.06 -6.70 0.05
N SER A 23 -15.38 -6.73 -0.08
CA SER A 23 -16.14 -7.97 -0.26
C SER A 23 -15.67 -8.71 -1.52
N LYS A 24 -15.45 -8.01 -2.63
CA LYS A 24 -14.90 -8.62 -3.86
C LYS A 24 -13.49 -9.14 -3.67
N TYR A 25 -12.63 -8.37 -3.02
CA TYR A 25 -11.26 -8.80 -2.70
C TYR A 25 -11.26 -10.08 -1.84
N CYS A 26 -12.10 -10.11 -0.80
CA CYS A 26 -12.20 -11.26 0.10
C CYS A 26 -12.68 -12.53 -0.63
N ARG A 27 -13.69 -12.39 -1.50
CA ARG A 27 -14.26 -13.49 -2.31
C ARG A 27 -13.36 -13.95 -3.46
N ALA A 28 -12.43 -13.10 -3.92
CA ALA A 28 -11.57 -13.40 -5.05
C ALA A 28 -10.55 -14.49 -4.73
N THR A 29 -10.44 -15.48 -5.61
CA THR A 29 -9.42 -16.54 -5.53
C THR A 29 -8.09 -16.04 -6.09
N LEU A 30 -7.42 -15.17 -5.32
CA LEU A 30 -6.16 -14.51 -5.71
C LEU A 30 -4.92 -15.43 -5.62
N GLY A 31 -5.01 -16.57 -4.92
CA GLY A 31 -3.87 -17.48 -4.76
C GLY A 31 -2.64 -16.77 -4.17
N PRO A 32 -1.43 -16.98 -4.74
CA PRO A 32 -0.19 -16.33 -4.31
C PRO A 32 -0.21 -14.80 -4.37
N LEU A 33 -1.03 -14.20 -5.24
CA LEU A 33 -1.12 -12.75 -5.40
C LEU A 33 -1.62 -12.06 -4.12
N ARG A 34 -2.40 -12.75 -3.29
CA ARG A 34 -2.89 -12.22 -2.00
C ARG A 34 -1.75 -11.84 -1.04
N LYS A 35 -0.57 -12.45 -1.19
CA LYS A 35 0.62 -12.09 -0.38
C LYS A 35 1.23 -10.76 -0.80
N HIS A 36 1.12 -10.40 -2.07
CA HIS A 36 1.77 -9.24 -2.70
C HIS A 36 0.80 -8.11 -3.05
N TRP A 37 -0.51 -8.34 -2.93
CA TRP A 37 -1.55 -7.33 -3.12
C TRP A 37 -2.55 -7.43 -1.97
N LYS A 38 -2.35 -6.57 -0.96
CA LYS A 38 -3.13 -6.57 0.29
C LYS A 38 -4.05 -5.37 0.32
N LEU A 39 -5.35 -5.60 0.23
CA LEU A 39 -6.37 -4.57 0.38
C LEU A 39 -6.99 -4.64 1.77
N ARG A 40 -7.26 -3.49 2.38
CA ARG A 40 -7.94 -3.34 3.66
C ARG A 40 -8.84 -2.11 3.62
N VAL A 41 -10.08 -2.24 4.09
CA VAL A 41 -10.91 -1.09 4.45
C VAL A 41 -10.56 -0.63 5.86
N ARG A 42 -10.39 0.68 6.02
CA ARG A 42 -10.02 1.34 7.27
C ARG A 42 -11.04 2.43 7.57
N THR A 43 -11.16 2.75 8.85
CA THR A 43 -11.96 3.88 9.33
C THR A 43 -11.09 4.66 10.29
N ALA A 44 -11.01 5.97 10.10
CA ALA A 44 -10.24 6.89 10.95
C ALA A 44 -11.11 8.09 11.33
N LEU A 45 -10.80 8.73 12.45
CA LEU A 45 -11.44 9.97 12.84
C LEU A 45 -10.99 11.07 11.87
N ASP A 46 -11.94 11.78 11.27
CA ASP A 46 -11.63 12.92 10.41
C ASP A 46 -11.29 14.13 11.28
N VAL A 47 -9.98 14.33 11.48
CA VAL A 47 -9.45 15.47 12.24
C VAL A 47 -9.22 16.71 11.35
N ALA A 48 -9.30 16.55 10.03
CA ALA A 48 -9.04 17.62 9.05
C ALA A 48 -10.31 18.40 8.70
N SER A 49 -11.47 17.75 8.79
CA SER A 49 -12.77 18.41 8.72
C SER A 49 -13.06 19.15 10.02
N PHE A 50 -12.85 20.46 10.05
CA PHE A 50 -13.30 21.38 11.10
C PHE A 50 -14.85 21.47 11.23
N PHE A 51 -15.61 20.55 10.63
CA PHE A 51 -17.05 20.50 10.76
C PHE A 51 -17.43 19.98 12.15
N VAL A 52 -18.53 20.52 12.68
CA VAL A 52 -19.00 20.38 14.07
C VAL A 52 -19.40 18.94 14.45
N ASP A 53 -19.46 18.03 13.47
CA ASP A 53 -19.80 16.63 13.67
C ASP A 53 -18.53 15.80 13.45
N GLY A 54 -17.86 15.40 14.54
CA GLY A 54 -16.61 14.63 14.54
C GLY A 54 -16.77 13.25 13.91
N GLY A 55 -16.90 13.23 12.59
CA GLY A 55 -17.18 12.05 11.80
C GLY A 55 -15.96 11.16 11.62
N CYS A 56 -16.22 9.87 11.38
CA CYS A 56 -15.19 8.94 10.93
C CYS A 56 -15.18 8.88 9.40
N SER A 57 -14.02 9.02 8.78
CA SER A 57 -13.83 8.79 7.34
C SER A 57 -13.43 7.33 7.08
N THR A 58 -14.20 6.63 6.26
CA THR A 58 -13.82 5.32 5.72
C THR A 58 -12.91 5.51 4.51
N TYR A 59 -11.88 4.68 4.36
CA TYR A 59 -10.96 4.71 3.23
C TYR A 59 -10.43 3.29 2.92
N VAL A 60 -9.89 3.10 1.73
CA VAL A 60 -9.26 1.84 1.32
C VAL A 60 -7.76 2.00 1.34
N GLN A 61 -7.04 1.03 1.90
CA GLN A 61 -5.59 0.93 1.86
C GLN A 61 -5.18 -0.30 1.05
N ILE A 62 -4.27 -0.12 0.10
CA ILE A 62 -3.68 -1.18 -0.71
C ILE A 62 -2.16 -1.15 -0.53
N ILE A 63 -1.57 -2.27 -0.11
CA ILE A 63 -0.13 -2.41 0.07
C ILE A 63 0.40 -3.39 -0.97
N ARG A 64 1.44 -2.97 -1.69
CA ARG A 64 2.10 -3.76 -2.74
C ARG A 64 3.63 -3.67 -2.61
N PRO A 65 4.37 -4.78 -2.60
CA PRO A 65 5.82 -4.76 -2.75
C PRO A 65 6.22 -4.17 -4.10
N LEU A 66 7.32 -3.43 -4.12
CA LEU A 66 7.96 -3.01 -5.36
C LEU A 66 8.77 -4.19 -5.88
N GLU A 67 8.36 -4.69 -7.05
CA GLU A 67 9.17 -5.64 -7.79
C GLU A 67 10.38 -4.87 -8.31
N ARG A 68 11.57 -5.20 -7.80
CA ARG A 68 12.79 -4.68 -8.39
C ARG A 68 12.86 -5.32 -9.79
N ARG A 69 12.95 -4.48 -10.84
CA ARG A 69 13.34 -4.94 -12.19
C ARG A 69 14.79 -5.38 -12.13
N ASP A 70 15.04 -6.50 -11.48
CA ASP A 70 16.31 -7.20 -11.52
C ASP A 70 16.12 -8.33 -12.53
N ASP A 71 16.81 -8.24 -13.68
CA ASP A 71 16.96 -9.33 -14.66
C ASP A 71 17.77 -10.50 -14.08
N VAL A 72 17.38 -11.04 -12.94
CA VAL A 72 18.01 -12.22 -12.34
C VAL A 72 16.97 -13.05 -11.60
N ASP A 73 16.57 -14.12 -12.28
CA ASP A 73 15.88 -15.27 -11.73
C ASP A 73 16.67 -15.83 -10.54
N LEU A 74 16.26 -15.47 -9.32
CA LEU A 74 16.80 -16.04 -8.10
C LEU A 74 15.73 -16.94 -7.48
N ASP A 75 15.75 -18.18 -7.96
CA ASP A 75 15.01 -19.31 -7.44
C ASP A 75 15.26 -19.50 -5.93
N LEU A 76 14.28 -19.04 -5.15
CA LEU A 76 14.25 -19.04 -3.69
C LEU A 76 14.02 -20.44 -3.10
N THR A 77 14.08 -21.50 -3.89
CA THR A 77 13.82 -22.89 -3.44
C THR A 77 15.09 -23.68 -3.12
N LYS A 78 16.29 -23.09 -3.29
CA LYS A 78 17.56 -23.83 -3.19
C LYS A 78 18.37 -23.63 -1.90
N TRP A 79 17.79 -23.07 -0.85
CA TRP A 79 18.49 -22.92 0.44
C TRP A 79 18.07 -24.05 1.39
N SER A 80 18.53 -25.26 1.10
CA SER A 80 18.48 -26.35 2.07
C SER A 80 19.58 -26.14 3.12
N ILE A 81 19.19 -25.75 4.34
CA ILE A 81 20.05 -25.76 5.52
C ILE A 81 20.48 -27.21 5.75
N SER A 82 21.76 -27.49 5.52
CA SER A 82 22.38 -28.76 5.89
C SER A 82 22.95 -28.61 7.30
N GLU A 83 22.37 -29.33 8.25
CA GLU A 83 22.95 -29.57 9.58
C GLU A 83 24.33 -30.21 9.44
N GLN A 84 25.35 -29.61 10.06
CA GLN A 84 26.63 -30.28 10.29
C GLN A 84 26.98 -30.19 11.77
N SER A 85 26.79 -31.33 12.41
CA SER A 85 27.30 -31.74 13.71
C SER A 85 28.83 -31.72 13.73
N LEU A 86 29.43 -31.10 14.74
CA LEU A 86 30.81 -31.40 15.14
C LEU A 86 30.82 -31.75 16.64
N GLN A 87 31.11 -33.03 16.87
CA GLN A 87 31.60 -33.58 18.13
C GLN A 87 33.06 -33.15 18.32
N ASP A 88 33.44 -32.80 19.54
CA ASP A 88 34.79 -33.04 20.06
C ASP A 88 34.74 -33.18 21.59
N GLU A 89 35.42 -34.22 22.07
CA GLU A 89 35.50 -34.66 23.47
C GLU A 89 36.88 -34.35 24.07
N ALA A 90 36.89 -34.22 25.41
CA ALA A 90 37.95 -34.57 26.36
C ALA A 90 38.94 -33.50 26.93
N ALA A 91 38.67 -33.18 28.22
CA ALA A 91 39.54 -33.33 29.41
C ALA A 91 40.40 -32.15 29.96
N GLY A 92 40.16 -31.77 31.24
CA GLY A 92 41.19 -31.23 32.16
C GLY A 92 40.78 -30.27 33.31
N SER A 93 40.57 -30.83 34.51
CA SER A 93 40.83 -30.31 35.89
C SER A 93 40.13 -29.07 36.52
N GLU A 94 39.19 -29.38 37.44
CA GLU A 94 39.06 -29.02 38.88
C GLU A 94 39.28 -27.60 39.46
N ASP A 95 38.21 -27.19 40.18
CA ASP A 95 38.12 -26.49 41.47
C ASP A 95 38.06 -24.95 41.54
N GLY A 96 36.91 -24.45 42.00
CA GLY A 96 36.61 -23.03 42.18
C GLY A 96 35.14 -22.78 42.51
N ASP A 97 34.68 -23.31 43.63
CA ASP A 97 33.39 -22.99 44.27
C ASP A 97 33.24 -21.47 44.48
N MET A 98 32.22 -20.85 43.86
CA MET A 98 31.42 -19.73 44.37
C MET A 98 30.14 -19.61 43.53
N ILE A 99 29.07 -20.26 43.98
CA ILE A 99 27.70 -20.05 43.51
C ILE A 99 27.19 -18.69 44.02
N ASP A 100 27.17 -17.68 43.16
CA ASP A 100 26.31 -16.51 43.35
C ASP A 100 25.28 -16.46 42.20
N ALA A 101 24.03 -16.68 42.58
CA ALA A 101 22.90 -16.80 41.69
C ALA A 101 22.25 -15.42 41.52
N GLU A 102 22.76 -14.64 40.57
CA GLU A 102 22.09 -13.43 40.08
C GLU A 102 22.16 -13.34 38.54
N GLU A 103 21.69 -14.40 37.86
CA GLU A 103 21.26 -14.34 36.47
C GLU A 103 19.73 -14.17 36.40
N ALA A 104 19.27 -12.94 36.24
CA ALA A 104 18.10 -12.59 35.42
C ALA A 104 17.90 -11.09 35.46
N ASP A 105 18.41 -10.36 34.46
CA ASP A 105 17.71 -9.27 33.75
C ASP A 105 18.68 -8.32 33.02
N ASN A 106 19.44 -8.86 32.05
CA ASN A 106 20.10 -8.06 31.01
C ASN A 106 19.87 -8.66 29.62
N ALA A 107 18.65 -9.14 29.38
CA ALA A 107 18.18 -9.53 28.05
C ALA A 107 17.22 -8.47 27.50
N VAL A 108 17.69 -7.22 27.39
CA VAL A 108 16.93 -6.14 26.73
C VAL A 108 17.65 -5.73 25.44
N LEU A 109 17.16 -6.32 24.35
CA LEU A 109 17.15 -5.80 22.98
C LEU A 109 18.50 -5.61 22.26
N MET A 110 19.19 -6.72 22.02
CA MET A 110 19.83 -6.92 20.71
C MET A 110 19.35 -8.23 20.09
N THR A 111 18.04 -8.30 19.88
CA THR A 111 17.55 -9.16 18.81
C THR A 111 18.15 -8.58 17.54
N ASN A 112 19.21 -9.20 17.04
CA ASN A 112 19.52 -9.21 15.63
C ASN A 112 18.31 -9.83 14.91
N TYR A 113 17.20 -9.08 14.86
CA TYR A 113 16.36 -9.10 13.69
C TYR A 113 17.31 -8.64 12.59
N GLN A 114 17.93 -9.61 11.90
CA GLN A 114 18.14 -9.43 10.49
C GLN A 114 16.80 -8.91 9.97
N ARG A 115 16.69 -7.58 9.77
CA ARG A 115 15.51 -6.98 9.19
C ARG A 115 15.23 -7.86 7.97
N PRO A 116 14.08 -8.57 7.91
CA PRO A 116 13.76 -9.33 6.72
C PRO A 116 13.96 -8.34 5.58
N HIS A 117 14.93 -8.62 4.69
CA HIS A 117 15.44 -7.70 3.66
C HIS A 117 14.46 -6.56 3.43
N ASP A 118 14.83 -5.30 3.74
CA ASP A 118 13.98 -4.11 3.61
C ASP A 118 13.24 -4.17 2.26
N MET A 119 12.05 -4.79 2.25
CA MET A 119 11.30 -4.99 1.02
C MET A 119 10.74 -3.61 0.72
N GLU A 120 11.18 -3.02 -0.37
CA GLU A 120 10.60 -1.77 -0.85
C GLU A 120 9.12 -2.02 -1.15
N PHE A 121 8.23 -1.18 -0.66
CA PHE A 121 6.79 -1.32 -0.90
C PHE A 121 6.13 0.03 -1.06
N VAL A 122 4.97 0.02 -1.70
CA VAL A 122 4.12 1.19 -1.88
C VAL A 122 2.82 0.96 -1.11
N VAL A 123 2.39 2.01 -0.42
CA VAL A 123 1.07 2.10 0.20
C VAL A 123 0.25 3.06 -0.64
N TYR A 124 -0.87 2.57 -1.14
CA TYR A 124 -1.91 3.39 -1.77
C TYR A 124 -3.08 3.53 -0.83
N GLU A 125 -3.66 4.72 -0.76
CA GLU A 125 -4.87 4.99 -0.01
C GLU A 125 -5.92 5.71 -0.89
N ILE A 126 -7.16 5.29 -0.80
CA ILE A 126 -8.29 5.86 -1.54
C ILE A 126 -9.17 6.59 -0.55
N HIS A 127 -9.15 7.93 -0.63
CA HIS A 127 -9.93 8.82 0.23
C HIS A 127 -11.01 9.53 -0.57
N LEU A 128 -12.16 9.84 0.02
CA LEU A 128 -13.15 10.71 -0.61
C LEU A 128 -12.67 12.15 -0.57
N HIS A 129 -12.55 12.81 -1.72
CA HIS A 129 -12.19 14.22 -1.74
C HIS A 129 -13.38 15.09 -1.28
N PRO A 130 -13.24 15.98 -0.28
CA PRO A 130 -14.36 16.71 0.31
C PRO A 130 -15.06 17.65 -0.69
N THR A 131 -14.28 18.38 -1.50
CA THR A 131 -14.84 19.34 -2.48
C THR A 131 -15.37 18.67 -3.74
N TYR A 132 -14.56 17.85 -4.41
CA TYR A 132 -14.94 17.21 -5.68
C TYR A 132 -15.91 16.03 -5.50
N ARG A 133 -16.05 15.48 -4.29
CA ARG A 133 -16.92 14.35 -3.98
C ARG A 133 -16.70 13.14 -4.90
N VAL A 134 -15.43 12.91 -5.25
CA VAL A 134 -14.94 11.74 -5.98
C VAL A 134 -13.76 11.15 -5.22
N PRO A 135 -13.41 9.87 -5.42
CA PRO A 135 -12.25 9.32 -4.76
C PRO A 135 -10.95 9.94 -5.27
N CYS A 136 -9.96 10.00 -4.39
CA CYS A 136 -8.63 10.52 -4.61
C CYS A 136 -7.61 9.45 -4.21
N LEU A 137 -6.66 9.15 -5.11
CA LEU A 137 -5.61 8.16 -4.88
C LEU A 137 -4.40 8.85 -4.25
N TRP A 138 -4.11 8.54 -3.00
CA TRP A 138 -2.91 8.93 -2.28
C TRP A 138 -1.91 7.77 -2.29
N PHE A 139 -0.61 8.06 -2.28
CA PHE A 139 0.39 7.01 -2.18
C PHE A 139 1.74 7.49 -1.64
N SER A 140 2.45 6.55 -1.03
CA SER A 140 3.80 6.73 -0.47
C SER A 140 4.63 5.46 -0.64
N ILE A 141 5.93 5.65 -0.87
CA ILE A 141 6.91 4.57 -1.03
C ILE A 141 7.67 4.41 0.29
N HIS A 142 7.91 3.17 0.70
CA HIS A 142 8.57 2.82 1.95
C HIS A 142 9.65 1.77 1.71
N GLY A 143 10.57 1.65 2.67
CA GLY A 143 11.64 0.65 2.63
C GLY A 143 12.76 0.96 1.65
N LEU A 144 12.82 2.19 1.10
CA LEU A 144 13.90 2.61 0.22
C LEU A 144 15.25 2.67 0.97
N PRO A 145 16.37 2.43 0.25
CA PRO A 145 17.70 2.62 0.81
C PRO A 145 17.91 4.02 1.40
N GLN A 146 18.76 4.15 2.42
CA GLN A 146 19.00 5.43 3.13
C GLN A 146 19.43 6.61 2.23
N HIS A 147 20.01 6.32 1.06
CA HIS A 147 20.47 7.33 0.11
C HIS A 147 19.36 7.80 -0.84
N GLU A 148 18.18 7.18 -0.82
CA GLU A 148 17.08 7.52 -1.70
C GLU A 148 15.88 8.09 -0.90
N PRO A 149 15.51 9.37 -1.12
CA PRO A 149 14.38 9.97 -0.44
C PRO A 149 13.05 9.41 -0.95
N ALA A 150 12.21 8.90 -0.05
CA ALA A 150 10.87 8.39 -0.36
C ALA A 150 9.92 9.46 -0.93
N PHE A 151 10.08 10.71 -0.53
CA PHE A 151 9.31 11.84 -1.04
C PHE A 151 10.08 12.55 -2.16
N ASN A 152 10.26 11.86 -3.28
CA ASN A 152 10.87 12.40 -4.49
C ASN A 152 10.08 11.97 -5.73
N ILE A 153 9.68 12.95 -6.54
CA ILE A 153 8.92 12.71 -7.77
C ILE A 153 9.71 11.87 -8.77
N ASP A 154 11.04 12.05 -8.90
CA ASP A 154 11.87 11.26 -9.81
C ASP A 154 11.88 9.78 -9.43
N THR A 155 11.91 9.48 -8.13
CA THR A 155 11.79 8.12 -7.58
C THR A 155 10.43 7.51 -7.93
N VAL A 156 9.34 8.28 -7.83
CA VAL A 156 7.99 7.84 -8.25
C VAL A 156 7.96 7.51 -9.74
N PHE A 157 8.49 8.40 -10.60
CA PHE A 157 8.55 8.14 -12.04
C PHE A 157 9.43 6.93 -12.39
N ARG A 158 10.47 6.65 -11.61
CA ARG A 158 11.37 5.51 -11.83
C ARG A 158 10.74 4.17 -11.39
N LEU A 159 10.06 4.14 -10.24
CA LEU A 159 9.61 2.91 -9.58
C LEU A 159 8.14 2.57 -9.84
N LEU A 160 7.28 3.56 -10.02
CA LEU A 160 5.82 3.36 -10.06
C LEU A 160 5.20 3.64 -11.43
N VAL A 161 5.65 4.68 -12.12
CA VAL A 161 5.03 5.13 -13.37
C VAL A 161 5.49 4.26 -14.54
N PRO A 162 4.59 3.50 -15.20
CA PRO A 162 4.95 2.75 -16.41
C PRO A 162 5.38 3.69 -17.53
N ASP A 163 6.29 3.24 -18.40
CA ASP A 163 6.92 4.07 -19.43
C ASP A 163 5.90 4.78 -20.34
N GLU A 164 4.80 4.11 -20.66
CA GLU A 164 3.67 4.61 -21.46
C GLU A 164 2.98 5.86 -20.86
N TYR A 165 3.00 6.02 -19.53
CA TYR A 165 2.35 7.12 -18.83
C TYR A 165 3.31 8.28 -18.53
N LYS A 166 4.63 8.10 -18.69
CA LYS A 166 5.63 9.11 -18.26
C LYS A 166 5.52 10.41 -19.03
N GLU A 167 5.36 10.36 -20.34
CA GLU A 167 5.25 11.58 -21.16
C GLU A 167 3.97 12.35 -20.83
N GLY A 168 2.84 11.64 -20.70
CA GLY A 168 1.55 12.23 -20.38
C GLY A 168 1.50 12.84 -18.97
N LEU A 169 2.18 12.26 -17.99
CA LEU A 169 2.24 12.78 -16.62
C LEU A 169 3.26 13.92 -16.43
N ARG A 170 4.30 13.98 -17.27
CA ARG A 170 5.24 15.12 -17.30
C ARG A 170 4.62 16.35 -17.97
N GLY A 171 3.69 16.14 -18.91
CA GLY A 171 2.82 17.19 -19.42
C GLY A 171 1.74 17.52 -18.40
N MET A 172 1.65 18.77 -17.98
CA MET A 172 0.77 19.27 -16.91
C MET A 172 -0.76 19.14 -17.17
N ALA A 173 -1.21 18.34 -18.15
CA ALA A 173 -2.55 18.39 -18.74
C ALA A 173 -3.25 17.03 -18.92
N GLY A 174 -2.69 15.93 -18.41
CA GLY A 174 -3.34 14.61 -18.45
C GLY A 174 -4.33 14.35 -17.31
N ILE A 175 -5.29 13.44 -17.53
CA ILE A 175 -5.99 12.77 -16.43
C ILE A 175 -4.91 12.05 -15.60
N GLY A 176 -4.84 12.35 -14.31
CA GLY A 176 -3.95 11.63 -13.41
C GLY A 176 -2.66 12.33 -13.02
N GLY A 177 -2.53 13.65 -13.21
CA GLY A 177 -1.35 14.41 -12.79
C GLY A 177 -0.95 14.11 -11.33
N ILE A 178 0.32 13.72 -11.14
CA ILE A 178 0.88 13.45 -9.81
C ILE A 178 1.17 14.78 -9.13
N SER A 179 0.54 15.00 -7.99
CA SER A 179 0.74 16.17 -7.13
C SER A 179 1.26 15.71 -5.76
N ALA A 180 1.73 16.65 -4.95
CA ALA A 180 2.26 16.36 -3.63
C ALA A 180 1.69 17.36 -2.61
N ASP A 181 1.18 16.84 -1.49
CA ASP A 181 0.64 17.65 -0.38
C ASP A 181 0.66 16.82 0.92
N HIS A 182 0.09 17.35 2.00
CA HIS A 182 -0.02 16.70 3.28
C HIS A 182 -1.18 15.69 3.25
N HIS A 183 -0.90 14.46 3.65
CA HIS A 183 -1.86 13.37 3.69
C HIS A 183 -3.06 13.73 4.59
N PRO A 184 -4.31 13.51 4.15
CA PRO A 184 -5.51 14.06 4.80
C PRO A 184 -5.72 13.58 6.24
N LEU A 185 -5.20 12.40 6.60
CA LEU A 185 -5.34 11.85 7.96
C LEU A 185 -4.11 12.04 8.84
N THR A 186 -2.92 11.96 8.26
CA THR A 186 -1.66 11.91 9.04
C THR A 186 -0.90 13.22 9.02
N GLY A 187 -1.23 14.12 8.08
CA GLY A 187 -0.51 15.38 7.87
C GLY A 187 0.92 15.20 7.34
N LEU A 188 1.36 13.98 7.03
CA LEU A 188 2.70 13.74 6.49
C LEU A 188 2.74 14.01 4.98
N PRO A 189 3.87 14.48 4.42
CA PRO A 189 4.01 14.66 2.97
C PRO A 189 3.75 13.35 2.22
N SER A 190 2.86 13.40 1.22
CA SER A 190 2.48 12.26 0.40
C SER A 190 2.17 12.71 -1.03
N PHE A 191 2.30 11.79 -1.99
CA PHE A 191 1.83 12.03 -3.34
C PHE A 191 0.35 11.68 -3.47
N PHE A 192 -0.31 12.32 -4.42
CA PHE A 192 -1.67 11.99 -4.80
C PHE A 192 -1.93 12.26 -6.27
N ILE A 193 -2.98 11.64 -6.79
CA ILE A 193 -3.46 11.85 -8.15
C ILE A 193 -4.59 12.88 -8.14
N HIS A 194 -4.42 13.96 -8.90
CA HIS A 194 -5.36 15.08 -8.88
C HIS A 194 -6.76 14.66 -9.38
N PRO A 195 -7.85 14.88 -8.61
CA PRO A 195 -9.17 14.33 -8.93
C PRO A 195 -9.97 15.14 -9.98
N CYS A 196 -9.52 16.34 -10.36
CA CYS A 196 -10.26 17.28 -11.24
C CYS A 196 -10.92 16.64 -12.46
N LEU A 197 -10.18 15.81 -13.19
CA LEU A 197 -10.67 15.21 -14.44
C LEU A 197 -11.27 13.82 -14.23
N LEU A 198 -11.19 13.26 -13.03
CA LEU A 198 -11.67 11.90 -12.74
C LEU A 198 -13.20 11.84 -12.70
N GLY A 199 -13.88 12.90 -12.25
CA GLY A 199 -15.34 12.97 -12.29
C GLY A 199 -15.88 12.92 -13.73
N GLU A 200 -15.33 13.74 -14.61
CA GLU A 200 -15.70 13.75 -16.03
C GLU A 200 -15.39 12.40 -16.70
N ALA A 201 -14.20 11.85 -16.45
CA ALA A 201 -13.81 10.56 -17.00
C ALA A 201 -14.73 9.43 -16.52
N MET A 202 -15.13 9.42 -15.23
CA MET A 202 -16.09 8.46 -14.70
C MET A 202 -17.47 8.59 -15.36
N SER A 203 -17.92 9.79 -15.70
CA SER A 203 -19.21 10.01 -16.37
C SER A 203 -19.37 9.26 -17.71
N ASN A 204 -18.26 8.88 -18.35
CA ASN A 204 -18.27 8.10 -19.58
C ASN A 204 -18.58 6.61 -19.36
N PHE A 205 -18.61 6.15 -18.12
CA PHE A 205 -18.92 4.78 -17.75
C PHE A 205 -20.33 4.71 -17.15
N SER A 206 -20.98 3.56 -17.27
CA SER A 206 -22.18 3.23 -16.52
C SER A 206 -21.81 2.18 -15.47
N CYS A 207 -21.64 2.61 -14.22
CA CYS A 207 -21.34 1.70 -13.13
C CYS A 207 -22.26 1.91 -11.93
N ASN A 208 -22.60 0.81 -11.26
CA ASN A 208 -23.34 0.84 -10.01
C ASN A 208 -22.35 0.94 -8.83
N SER A 209 -22.86 1.21 -7.62
CA SER A 209 -22.07 1.32 -6.38
C SER A 209 -21.09 0.16 -6.15
N LYS A 210 -21.44 -1.07 -6.56
CA LYS A 210 -20.60 -2.27 -6.34
C LYS A 210 -19.35 -2.29 -7.23
N ASP A 211 -19.43 -1.66 -8.39
CA ASP A 211 -18.36 -1.67 -9.40
C ASP A 211 -17.58 -0.35 -9.43
N TYR A 212 -18.12 0.70 -8.79
CA TYR A 212 -17.60 2.06 -8.85
C TYR A 212 -16.08 2.14 -8.58
N LEU A 213 -15.60 1.62 -7.45
CA LEU A 213 -14.17 1.70 -7.11
C LEU A 213 -13.28 0.82 -7.99
N MET A 214 -13.78 -0.28 -8.54
CA MET A 214 -12.99 -1.08 -9.49
C MET A 214 -12.80 -0.33 -10.82
N VAL A 215 -13.88 0.26 -11.34
CA VAL A 215 -13.83 1.07 -12.57
C VAL A 215 -12.93 2.29 -12.35
N TRP A 216 -13.12 3.00 -11.23
CA TRP A 216 -12.28 4.14 -10.87
C TRP A 216 -10.80 3.75 -10.73
N LEU A 217 -10.48 2.62 -10.07
CA LEU A 217 -9.10 2.12 -9.99
C LEU A 217 -8.53 1.76 -11.36
N GLY A 218 -9.33 1.20 -12.27
CA GLY A 218 -8.91 0.90 -13.64
C GLY A 218 -8.56 2.16 -14.44
N LEU A 219 -9.21 3.29 -14.15
CA LEU A 219 -8.94 4.57 -14.79
C LEU A 219 -7.66 5.24 -14.24
N VAL A 220 -7.49 5.25 -12.92
CA VAL A 220 -6.44 6.06 -12.27
C VAL A 220 -5.21 5.25 -11.85
N GLY A 221 -5.37 3.98 -11.49
CA GLY A 221 -4.30 3.20 -10.86
C GLY A 221 -3.12 2.91 -11.80
N GLY A 222 -3.40 2.70 -13.10
CA GLY A 222 -2.38 2.32 -14.08
C GLY A 222 -1.24 3.33 -14.18
N CYS A 223 -1.51 4.63 -14.02
CA CYS A 223 -0.51 5.68 -14.12
C CYS A 223 0.55 5.66 -12.99
N VAL A 224 0.27 4.94 -11.90
CA VAL A 224 1.18 4.75 -10.75
C VAL A 224 1.40 3.26 -10.43
N GLY A 225 1.24 2.39 -11.42
CA GLY A 225 1.57 0.96 -11.28
C GLY A 225 0.63 0.20 -10.35
N LEU A 226 -0.59 0.71 -10.11
CA LEU A 226 -1.63 0.03 -9.35
C LEU A 226 -2.66 -0.56 -10.30
N TRP A 227 -2.67 -1.88 -10.42
CA TRP A 227 -3.65 -2.61 -11.24
C TRP A 227 -4.58 -3.43 -10.36
N VAL A 228 -5.87 -3.46 -10.73
CA VAL A 228 -6.84 -4.35 -10.08
C VAL A 228 -6.56 -5.79 -10.53
N PRO A 229 -6.38 -6.75 -9.61
CA PRO A 229 -6.24 -8.15 -9.96
C PRO A 229 -7.43 -8.64 -10.81
N LYS A 230 -7.14 -9.33 -11.93
CA LYS A 230 -8.18 -9.84 -12.84
C LYS A 230 -9.15 -10.80 -12.13
N GLU A 231 -8.69 -11.54 -11.12
CA GLU A 231 -9.49 -12.46 -10.32
C GLU A 231 -10.58 -11.74 -9.51
N MET A 232 -10.45 -10.43 -9.30
CA MET A 232 -11.51 -9.61 -8.69
C MET A 232 -12.59 -9.19 -9.72
N ALA A 233 -12.29 -9.25 -11.02
CA ALA A 233 -13.20 -8.89 -12.10
C ALA A 233 -13.98 -10.08 -12.69
N ILE A 234 -13.57 -11.32 -12.39
CA ILE A 234 -14.16 -12.56 -12.94
C ILE A 234 -15.35 -13.08 -12.07
N GLN A 235 -15.87 -12.27 -11.15
CA GLN A 235 -16.93 -12.67 -10.20
C GLN A 235 -18.34 -12.38 -10.68
#